data_AF-A0A0T5ZWL1-F1
#
_entry.id   AF-A0A0T5ZWL1-F1
#
_cell.length_a   1.000
_cell.length_b   1.000
_cell.length_c   1.000
_cell.angle_alpha   90.00
_cell.angle_beta   90.00
_cell.angle_gamma   90.00
#
_symmetry.space_group_name_H-M   'P 1'
#
loop_
_entity.id
_entity.type
_entity.pdbx_description
1 polymer ?
#
loop_
_entity_poly.entity_id
_entity_poly.type
_entity_poly.pdbx_seq_one_letter_code
_entity_poly.pdbx_strand_id
1 'polypeptide(L)'
;MAFVLSNLLQQAFTRLGQANISTATGGSTSTVVDSKQGGLHGDNAWKDGACLIVRDAAGASAAPETEIALVTSYTDSSGTFTSAASAYTAAPASGDTFMFVNDFYPLFTMMELANSVLQALGPIPLIDSSITTAAAQTEYTLPVTAKRMAPLRVEYNTKVGDANDNQYVPIDNYRIVPATAGTAGVIVLPQLPTSRTVRIWYMGVHPTLTAYSSAVAEVIDPELATALLVEKALEWQNSRLQGGDDFLLQRWNDQKQQVVEARANFPIWKPKRRPRLLVVDDYIAEDEFTHPT
;
A
#
# COMPACT_ATOMS: atom_id res chain seq x y z
N MET A 1 8.60 4.44 -11.45
CA MET A 1 7.63 3.34 -11.41
C MET A 1 7.18 3.20 -9.97
N ALA A 2 5.88 3.18 -9.69
CA ALA A 2 5.39 3.05 -8.31
C ALA A 2 5.75 1.67 -7.75
N PHE A 3 6.16 1.59 -6.48
CA PHE A 3 6.36 0.32 -5.81
C PHE A 3 4.99 -0.24 -5.41
N VAL A 4 4.62 -1.39 -5.96
CA VAL A 4 3.30 -2.01 -5.80
C VAL A 4 3.38 -3.33 -5.03
N LEU A 5 2.23 -3.87 -4.65
CA LEU A 5 2.13 -5.14 -3.91
C LEU A 5 2.89 -6.28 -4.60
N SER A 6 2.78 -6.41 -5.92
CA SER A 6 3.51 -7.45 -6.66
C SER A 6 5.02 -7.33 -6.52
N ASN A 7 5.59 -6.13 -6.59
CA ASN A 7 7.03 -5.89 -6.37
C ASN A 7 7.44 -6.26 -4.94
N LEU A 8 6.62 -5.91 -3.95
CA LEU A 8 6.85 -6.26 -2.56
C LEU A 8 6.86 -7.79 -2.35
N LEU A 9 5.89 -8.50 -2.91
CA LEU A 9 5.82 -9.95 -2.82
C LEU A 9 6.98 -10.63 -3.55
N GLN A 10 7.36 -10.17 -4.75
CA GLN A 10 8.53 -10.66 -5.50
C GLN A 10 9.80 -10.61 -4.66
N GLN A 11 10.08 -9.44 -4.09
CA GLN A 11 11.29 -9.24 -3.29
C GLN A 11 11.25 -10.08 -2.01
N ALA A 12 10.08 -10.18 -1.37
CA ALA A 12 9.91 -11.02 -0.18
C ALA A 12 10.14 -12.51 -0.48
N PHE A 13 9.52 -13.07 -1.53
CA PHE A 13 9.71 -14.47 -1.91
C PHE A 13 11.14 -14.79 -2.30
N THR A 14 11.80 -13.85 -3.00
CA THR A 14 13.22 -13.98 -3.35
C THR A 14 14.09 -14.04 -2.09
N ARG A 15 13.86 -13.13 -1.13
CA ARG A 15 14.61 -13.12 0.15
C ARG A 15 14.33 -14.33 1.04
N LEU A 16 13.11 -14.87 0.99
CA LEU A 16 12.75 -16.11 1.67
C LEU A 16 13.39 -17.34 0.99
N GLY A 17 13.95 -17.20 -0.21
CA GLY A 17 14.55 -18.31 -0.97
C GLY A 17 13.50 -19.28 -1.52
N GLN A 18 12.27 -18.80 -1.71
CA GLN A 18 11.13 -19.61 -2.18
C GLN A 18 10.78 -19.34 -3.63
N ALA A 19 11.37 -18.28 -4.21
CA ALA A 19 11.17 -17.91 -5.60
C ALA A 19 11.98 -18.81 -6.53
N ASN A 20 11.28 -19.51 -7.43
CA ASN A 20 11.87 -20.11 -8.61
C ASN A 20 11.52 -19.24 -9.82
N ILE A 21 12.50 -18.92 -10.65
CA ILE A 21 12.33 -18.07 -11.83
C ILE A 21 12.52 -18.93 -13.07
N SER A 22 11.57 -18.83 -14.01
CA SER A 22 11.67 -19.50 -15.30
C SER A 22 11.05 -18.67 -16.43
N THR A 23 11.07 -19.21 -17.63
CA THR A 23 10.58 -18.56 -18.84
C THR A 23 9.38 -19.33 -19.39
N ALA A 24 8.27 -18.65 -19.61
CA ALA A 24 7.08 -19.22 -20.18
C ALA A 24 7.33 -19.62 -21.65
N THR A 25 6.86 -20.79 -22.02
CA THR A 25 6.78 -21.28 -23.40
C THR A 25 5.44 -20.96 -24.06
N GLY A 26 4.48 -20.44 -23.29
CA GLY A 26 3.17 -20.00 -23.72
C GLY A 26 2.18 -20.01 -22.55
N GLY A 27 0.90 -19.85 -22.85
CA GLY A 27 -0.11 -19.82 -21.82
C GLY A 27 -1.47 -19.35 -22.30
N SER A 28 -2.37 -19.21 -21.35
CA SER A 28 -3.67 -18.58 -21.49
C SER A 28 -3.88 -17.66 -20.29
N THR A 29 -4.99 -16.92 -20.26
CA THR A 29 -5.32 -16.11 -19.07
C THR A 29 -5.42 -16.94 -17.79
N SER A 30 -5.63 -18.25 -17.87
CA SER A 30 -5.68 -19.14 -16.71
C SER A 30 -4.51 -20.13 -16.62
N THR A 31 -3.51 -20.04 -17.51
CA THR A 31 -2.38 -20.98 -17.51
C THR A 31 -1.05 -20.32 -17.86
N VAL A 32 0.01 -20.76 -17.19
CA VAL A 32 1.40 -20.50 -17.60
C VAL A 32 2.01 -21.85 -17.95
N VAL A 33 2.52 -21.99 -19.18
CA VAL A 33 3.14 -23.23 -19.64
C VAL A 33 4.65 -23.04 -19.70
N ASP A 34 5.39 -23.90 -19.01
CA ASP A 34 6.84 -24.00 -19.16
C ASP A 34 7.25 -25.44 -19.41
N SER A 35 7.47 -25.78 -20.67
CA SER A 35 7.86 -27.13 -21.06
C SER A 35 9.17 -27.61 -20.43
N LYS A 36 10.02 -26.72 -19.90
CA LYS A 36 11.25 -27.10 -19.20
C LYS A 36 10.97 -27.68 -17.82
N GLN A 37 9.85 -27.34 -17.19
CA GLN A 37 9.44 -27.94 -15.92
C GLN A 37 8.76 -29.30 -16.12
N GLY A 38 8.38 -29.63 -17.36
CA GLY A 38 7.68 -30.87 -17.64
C GLY A 38 8.53 -32.12 -17.39
N GLY A 39 8.01 -33.08 -16.62
CA GLY A 39 8.71 -34.31 -16.26
C GLY A 39 9.76 -34.16 -15.16
N LEU A 40 9.87 -32.99 -14.54
CA LEU A 40 10.84 -32.73 -13.46
C LEU A 40 10.21 -32.84 -12.06
N HIS A 41 8.89 -32.77 -11.96
CA HIS A 41 8.18 -32.66 -10.68
C HIS A 41 7.04 -33.68 -10.60
N GLY A 42 6.29 -33.67 -9.51
CA GLY A 42 5.03 -34.41 -9.42
C GLY A 42 3.84 -33.58 -9.89
N ASP A 43 2.77 -34.23 -10.32
CA ASP A 43 1.48 -33.54 -10.51
C ASP A 43 1.08 -32.83 -9.22
N ASN A 44 0.60 -31.59 -9.35
CA ASN A 44 0.24 -30.69 -8.26
C ASN A 44 1.38 -30.30 -7.29
N ALA A 45 2.65 -30.46 -7.68
CA ALA A 45 3.79 -30.05 -6.85
C ALA A 45 3.75 -28.58 -6.39
N TRP A 46 3.09 -27.70 -7.16
CA TRP A 46 2.98 -26.27 -6.90
C TRP A 46 1.56 -25.81 -6.56
N LYS A 47 0.66 -26.74 -6.25
CA LYS A 47 -0.72 -26.40 -5.89
C LYS A 47 -0.74 -25.54 -4.62
N ASP A 48 -1.65 -24.57 -4.58
CA ASP A 48 -1.82 -23.59 -3.50
C ASP A 48 -0.62 -22.62 -3.32
N GLY A 49 0.39 -22.73 -4.19
CA GLY A 49 1.44 -21.74 -4.37
C GLY A 49 0.97 -20.54 -5.21
N ALA A 50 1.92 -19.67 -5.59
CA ALA A 50 1.65 -18.51 -6.43
C ALA A 50 2.50 -18.57 -7.70
N CYS A 51 1.94 -18.03 -8.78
CA CYS A 51 2.63 -17.77 -10.04
C CYS A 51 2.50 -16.28 -10.36
N LEU A 52 3.60 -15.70 -10.82
CA LEU A 52 3.72 -14.26 -10.94
C LEU A 52 4.53 -13.90 -12.19
N ILE A 53 4.00 -13.06 -13.06
CA ILE A 53 4.72 -12.63 -14.25
C ILE A 53 5.63 -11.47 -13.88
N VAL A 54 6.95 -11.68 -13.98
CA VAL A 54 7.98 -10.70 -13.57
C VAL A 54 8.25 -9.71 -14.70
N ARG A 55 8.34 -10.20 -15.93
CA ARG A 55 8.71 -9.38 -17.08
C ARG A 55 8.11 -9.94 -18.37
N ASP A 56 7.46 -9.08 -19.14
CA ASP A 56 7.03 -9.38 -20.50
C ASP A 56 8.25 -9.40 -21.45
N ALA A 57 8.31 -10.42 -22.31
CA ALA A 57 9.35 -10.56 -23.32
C ALA A 57 9.43 -9.37 -24.29
N ALA A 58 8.30 -8.76 -24.61
CA ALA A 58 8.23 -7.63 -25.54
C ALA A 58 8.74 -6.32 -24.93
N GLY A 59 8.98 -6.28 -23.61
CA GLY A 59 9.53 -5.11 -22.91
C GLY A 59 8.62 -3.88 -22.93
N ALA A 60 7.33 -4.08 -23.24
CA ALA A 60 6.34 -3.00 -23.31
C ALA A 60 5.77 -2.63 -21.92
N SER A 61 6.13 -3.38 -20.87
CA SER A 61 5.50 -3.30 -19.54
C SER A 61 3.97 -3.34 -19.64
N ALA A 62 3.46 -4.18 -20.54
CA ALA A 62 2.04 -4.41 -20.75
C ALA A 62 1.57 -5.58 -19.90
N ALA A 63 0.25 -5.71 -19.72
CA ALA A 63 -0.33 -6.89 -19.10
C ALA A 63 0.13 -8.17 -19.85
N PRO A 64 0.47 -9.27 -19.14
CA PRO A 64 0.23 -9.53 -17.73
C PRO A 64 1.41 -9.20 -16.78
N GLU A 65 2.35 -8.31 -17.16
CA GLU A 65 3.50 -7.97 -16.30
C GLU A 65 3.05 -7.50 -14.91
N THR A 66 3.71 -8.02 -13.87
CA THR A 66 3.43 -7.81 -12.44
C THR A 66 2.14 -8.44 -11.88
N GLU A 67 1.39 -9.18 -12.69
CA GLU A 67 0.20 -9.88 -12.21
C GLU A 67 0.53 -11.14 -11.41
N ILE A 68 -0.35 -11.46 -10.46
CA ILE A 68 -0.20 -12.58 -9.53
C ILE A 68 -1.42 -13.46 -9.62
N ALA A 69 -1.20 -14.76 -9.66
CA ALA A 69 -2.25 -15.74 -9.66
C ALA A 69 -1.95 -16.89 -8.67
N LEU A 70 -2.99 -17.39 -8.01
CA LEU A 70 -2.89 -18.63 -7.23
C LEU A 70 -2.80 -19.82 -8.19
N VAL A 71 -1.91 -20.76 -7.92
CA VAL A 71 -1.80 -22.01 -8.69
C VAL A 71 -2.80 -23.02 -8.13
N THR A 72 -3.84 -23.36 -8.91
CA THR A 72 -4.87 -24.33 -8.53
C THR A 72 -4.46 -25.78 -8.85
N SER A 73 -3.61 -25.97 -9.87
CA SER A 73 -3.06 -27.27 -10.23
C SER A 73 -1.79 -27.12 -11.06
N TYR A 74 -0.94 -28.14 -11.03
CA TYR A 74 0.23 -28.26 -11.88
C TYR A 74 0.20 -29.60 -12.61
N THR A 75 0.38 -29.60 -13.93
CA THR A 75 0.42 -30.81 -14.76
C THR A 75 1.84 -31.09 -15.19
N ASP A 76 2.44 -32.16 -14.66
CA ASP A 76 3.85 -32.45 -14.85
C ASP A 76 4.19 -32.85 -16.29
N SER A 77 3.32 -33.60 -16.97
CA SER A 77 3.57 -34.02 -18.35
C SER A 77 3.76 -32.89 -19.36
N SER A 78 3.30 -31.67 -19.03
CA SER A 78 3.38 -30.49 -19.91
C SER A 78 4.06 -29.29 -19.26
N GLY A 79 4.39 -29.35 -17.97
CA GLY A 79 4.88 -28.19 -17.21
C GLY A 79 3.86 -27.06 -17.12
N THR A 80 2.57 -27.38 -17.03
CA THR A 80 1.48 -26.39 -17.06
C THR A 80 1.05 -26.02 -15.65
N PHE A 81 1.23 -24.76 -15.29
CA PHE A 81 0.65 -24.14 -14.10
C PHE A 81 -0.75 -23.63 -14.44
N THR A 82 -1.76 -24.06 -13.69
CA THR A 82 -3.15 -23.64 -13.86
C THR A 82 -3.56 -22.72 -12.73
N SER A 83 -4.24 -21.63 -13.08
CA SER A 83 -4.71 -20.56 -12.19
C SER A 83 -6.17 -20.22 -12.45
N ALA A 84 -7.05 -21.22 -12.41
CA ALA A 84 -8.45 -21.06 -12.81
C ALA A 84 -9.26 -20.10 -11.91
N ALA A 85 -8.87 -19.97 -10.64
CA ALA A 85 -9.58 -19.12 -9.67
C ALA A 85 -9.06 -17.67 -9.63
N SER A 86 -7.95 -17.35 -10.30
CA SER A 86 -7.31 -16.03 -10.27
C SER A 86 -6.63 -15.80 -11.62
N ALA A 87 -7.42 -15.68 -12.68
CA ALA A 87 -6.91 -15.53 -14.04
C ALA A 87 -6.19 -14.18 -14.23
N TYR A 88 -5.14 -14.21 -15.04
CA TYR A 88 -4.45 -13.03 -15.56
C TYR A 88 -5.37 -12.23 -16.49
N THR A 89 -5.14 -10.92 -16.60
CA THR A 89 -5.91 -10.05 -17.50
C THR A 89 -5.54 -10.25 -18.97
N ALA A 90 -4.32 -10.74 -19.24
CA ALA A 90 -3.82 -11.11 -20.55
C ALA A 90 -3.11 -12.47 -20.50
N ALA A 91 -3.06 -13.17 -21.62
CA ALA A 91 -2.37 -14.46 -21.70
C ALA A 91 -0.85 -14.27 -21.65
N PRO A 92 -0.12 -15.02 -20.79
CA PRO A 92 1.33 -15.07 -20.82
C PRO A 92 1.82 -15.57 -22.18
N ALA A 93 2.73 -14.81 -22.78
CA ALA A 93 3.35 -15.12 -24.06
C ALA A 93 4.60 -16.00 -23.87
N SER A 94 5.05 -16.62 -24.97
CA SER A 94 6.34 -17.30 -24.97
C SER A 94 7.47 -16.27 -24.82
N GLY A 95 8.41 -16.52 -23.91
CA GLY A 95 9.52 -15.63 -23.58
C GLY A 95 9.29 -14.83 -22.29
N ASP A 96 8.06 -14.76 -21.78
CA ASP A 96 7.77 -14.04 -20.55
C ASP A 96 8.51 -14.68 -19.38
N THR A 97 9.11 -13.86 -18.54
CA THR A 97 9.76 -14.33 -17.31
C THR A 97 8.73 -14.36 -16.20
N PHE A 98 8.58 -15.52 -15.58
CA PHE A 98 7.67 -15.71 -14.45
C PHE A 98 8.40 -16.30 -13.25
N MET A 99 7.85 -16.00 -12.08
CA MET A 99 8.25 -16.52 -10.79
C MET A 99 7.15 -17.44 -10.28
N PHE A 100 7.52 -18.59 -9.74
CA PHE A 100 6.60 -19.49 -9.05
C PHE A 100 7.14 -19.83 -7.67
N VAL A 101 6.23 -20.00 -6.72
CA VAL A 101 6.53 -20.26 -5.31
C VAL A 101 5.69 -21.41 -4.79
N ASN A 102 6.20 -22.08 -3.76
CA ASN A 102 5.51 -23.21 -3.14
C ASN A 102 4.42 -22.79 -2.14
N ASP A 103 3.66 -23.77 -1.67
CA ASP A 103 2.59 -23.62 -0.67
C ASP A 103 3.09 -23.26 0.74
N PHE A 104 4.40 -23.28 0.98
CA PHE A 104 4.99 -22.89 2.26
C PHE A 104 4.58 -21.48 2.68
N TYR A 105 4.44 -20.56 1.72
CA TYR A 105 4.00 -19.19 1.94
C TYR A 105 2.83 -18.86 1.00
N PRO A 106 1.60 -19.22 1.37
CA PRO A 106 0.44 -19.06 0.49
C PRO A 106 0.21 -17.59 0.12
N LEU A 107 -0.25 -17.36 -1.12
CA LEU A 107 -0.40 -16.02 -1.69
C LEU A 107 -1.24 -15.08 -0.81
N PHE A 108 -2.46 -15.50 -0.48
CA PHE A 108 -3.39 -14.65 0.28
C PHE A 108 -2.89 -14.38 1.70
N THR A 109 -2.24 -15.36 2.33
CA THR A 109 -1.57 -15.16 3.62
C THR A 109 -0.49 -14.10 3.50
N MET A 110 0.37 -14.17 2.47
CA MET A 110 1.41 -13.16 2.26
C MET A 110 0.84 -11.76 2.00
N MET A 111 -0.30 -11.65 1.30
CA MET A 111 -1.02 -10.38 1.13
C MET A 111 -1.58 -9.83 2.45
N GLU A 112 -2.15 -10.68 3.30
CA GLU A 112 -2.61 -10.30 4.63
C GLU A 112 -1.45 -9.88 5.53
N LEU A 113 -0.33 -10.60 5.51
CA LEU A 113 0.87 -10.25 6.24
C LEU A 113 1.46 -8.91 5.75
N ALA A 114 1.48 -8.67 4.43
CA ALA A 114 1.90 -7.39 3.85
C ALA A 114 1.05 -6.23 4.37
N ASN A 115 -0.27 -6.40 4.38
CA ASN A 115 -1.18 -5.42 4.98
C ASN A 115 -0.92 -5.24 6.48
N SER A 116 -0.75 -6.33 7.23
CA SER A 116 -0.48 -6.28 8.67
C SER A 116 0.79 -5.49 8.99
N VAL A 117 1.90 -5.73 8.28
CA VAL A 117 3.17 -5.04 8.55
C VAL A 117 3.13 -3.56 8.15
N LEU A 118 2.51 -3.24 7.01
CA LEU A 118 2.40 -1.85 6.55
C LEU A 118 1.48 -1.03 7.47
N GLN A 119 0.45 -1.65 8.05
CA GLN A 119 -0.38 -1.01 9.05
C GLN A 119 0.33 -0.89 10.41
N ALA A 120 1.15 -1.89 10.78
CA ALA A 120 1.91 -1.93 12.03
C ALA A 120 3.09 -0.94 12.07
N LEU A 121 3.55 -0.42 10.92
CA LEU A 121 4.47 0.71 10.85
C LEU A 121 3.95 1.96 11.58
N GLY A 122 2.64 2.02 11.80
CA GLY A 122 1.98 3.12 12.46
C GLY A 122 1.62 4.24 11.48
N PRO A 123 1.37 5.46 12.00
CA PRO A 123 0.87 6.53 11.18
C PRO A 123 1.96 7.08 10.23
N ILE A 124 1.65 7.10 8.95
CA ILE A 124 2.42 7.69 7.86
C ILE A 124 1.73 8.96 7.34
N PRO A 125 2.46 9.91 6.74
CA PRO A 125 1.82 11.06 6.12
C PRO A 125 1.12 10.65 4.83
N LEU A 126 -0.16 11.02 4.74
CA LEU A 126 -1.00 10.84 3.58
C LEU A 126 -1.55 12.20 3.14
N ILE A 127 -1.86 12.28 1.85
CA ILE A 127 -2.45 13.46 1.23
C ILE A 127 -3.79 13.03 0.66
N ASP A 128 -4.85 13.75 1.01
CA ASP A 128 -6.13 13.67 0.31
C ASP A 128 -6.34 14.93 -0.53
N SER A 129 -6.76 14.74 -1.78
CA SER A 129 -7.11 15.84 -2.70
C SER A 129 -8.49 15.62 -3.34
N SER A 130 -9.38 14.90 -2.64
CA SER A 130 -10.70 14.54 -3.15
C SER A 130 -11.72 15.68 -3.07
N ILE A 131 -11.45 16.69 -2.24
CA ILE A 131 -12.36 17.81 -1.99
C ILE A 131 -12.17 18.90 -3.05
N THR A 132 -13.28 19.29 -3.68
CA THR A 132 -13.36 20.45 -4.56
C THR A 132 -14.35 21.46 -3.98
N THR A 133 -13.96 22.73 -3.89
CA THR A 133 -14.80 23.79 -3.34
C THR A 133 -15.96 24.13 -4.27
N ALA A 134 -17.11 24.47 -3.68
CA ALA A 134 -18.32 24.86 -4.40
C ALA A 134 -18.84 26.23 -3.95
N ALA A 135 -19.74 26.80 -4.76
CA ALA A 135 -20.37 28.08 -4.44
C ALA A 135 -21.26 27.94 -3.20
N ALA A 136 -21.19 28.92 -2.29
CA ALA A 136 -22.01 28.97 -1.08
C ALA A 136 -21.92 27.68 -0.21
N GLN A 137 -20.77 27.00 -0.22
CA GLN A 137 -20.52 25.79 0.56
C GLN A 137 -19.27 25.95 1.41
N THR A 138 -19.43 25.79 2.73
CA THR A 138 -18.36 25.84 3.73
C THR A 138 -18.10 24.48 4.39
N GLU A 139 -19.03 23.54 4.26
CA GLU A 139 -18.96 22.22 4.87
C GLU A 139 -18.68 21.15 3.82
N TYR A 140 -17.62 20.36 4.04
CA TYR A 140 -17.19 19.30 3.13
C TYR A 140 -17.00 17.99 3.87
N THR A 141 -17.28 16.88 3.18
CA THR A 141 -17.09 15.54 3.73
C THR A 141 -15.60 15.24 3.86
N LEU A 142 -15.17 14.90 5.07
CA LEU A 142 -13.81 14.48 5.36
C LEU A 142 -13.71 12.94 5.24
N PRO A 143 -12.75 12.40 4.46
CA PRO A 143 -12.54 10.97 4.36
C PRO A 143 -12.38 10.30 5.73
N VAL A 144 -12.94 9.10 5.90
CA VAL A 144 -12.92 8.36 7.18
C VAL A 144 -11.49 8.08 7.65
N THR A 145 -10.55 7.92 6.72
CA THR A 145 -9.11 7.75 7.01
C THR A 145 -8.49 9.00 7.63
N ALA A 146 -8.86 10.18 7.16
CA ALA A 146 -8.38 11.47 7.67
C ALA A 146 -9.04 11.89 8.99
N LYS A 147 -10.13 11.24 9.40
CA LYS A 147 -10.86 11.53 10.64
C LYS A 147 -10.12 11.13 11.92
N ARG A 148 -9.26 10.10 11.86
CA ARG A 148 -8.62 9.52 13.05
C ARG A 148 -7.57 10.44 13.69
N MET A 149 -7.00 11.37 12.93
CA MET A 149 -5.95 12.27 13.41
C MET A 149 -6.19 13.68 12.90
N ALA A 150 -5.82 14.68 13.71
CA ALA A 150 -5.87 16.06 13.27
C ALA A 150 -4.96 16.27 12.04
N PRO A 151 -5.44 16.95 10.98
CA PRO A 151 -4.64 17.29 9.82
C PRO A 151 -3.42 18.11 10.22
N LEU A 152 -2.30 17.82 9.57
CA LEU A 152 -1.05 18.53 9.71
C LEU A 152 -1.05 19.86 8.96
N ARG A 153 -1.74 19.90 7.81
CA ARG A 153 -1.82 21.05 6.92
C ARG A 153 -3.07 20.91 6.04
N VAL A 154 -3.77 22.02 5.83
CA VAL A 154 -4.86 22.11 4.85
C VAL A 154 -4.51 23.23 3.89
N GLU A 155 -4.66 23.00 2.59
CA GLU A 155 -4.28 23.92 1.52
C GLU A 155 -5.32 23.93 0.41
N TYR A 156 -5.40 24.99 -0.36
CA TYR A 156 -6.19 25.02 -1.61
C TYR A 156 -5.35 25.59 -2.75
N ASN A 157 -5.69 25.24 -3.99
CA ASN A 157 -5.03 25.80 -5.17
C ASN A 157 -5.56 27.20 -5.50
N THR A 158 -4.67 28.17 -5.72
CA THR A 158 -5.07 29.53 -6.14
C THR A 158 -5.13 29.70 -7.65
N LYS A 159 -4.51 28.80 -8.41
CA LYS A 159 -4.55 28.77 -9.87
C LYS A 159 -5.28 27.53 -10.36
N VAL A 160 -6.30 27.72 -11.18
CA VAL A 160 -7.10 26.66 -11.83
C VAL A 160 -6.85 26.76 -13.32
N GLY A 161 -6.61 25.62 -13.99
CA GLY A 161 -6.35 25.56 -15.42
C GLY A 161 -4.87 25.44 -15.82
N ASP A 162 -3.97 25.45 -14.84
CA ASP A 162 -2.56 25.08 -15.05
C ASP A 162 -2.33 23.69 -14.46
N ALA A 163 -2.02 22.71 -15.30
CA ALA A 163 -1.82 21.33 -14.87
C ALA A 163 -0.56 21.16 -13.99
N ASN A 164 0.39 22.09 -14.07
CA ASN A 164 1.73 21.94 -13.49
C ASN A 164 2.05 23.00 -12.41
N ASP A 165 1.34 24.13 -12.39
CA ASP A 165 1.49 25.18 -11.36
C ASP A 165 0.18 25.48 -10.64
N ASN A 166 -0.12 24.69 -9.61
CA ASN A 166 -1.35 24.82 -8.84
C ASN A 166 -1.31 25.91 -7.75
N GLN A 167 -0.13 26.43 -7.40
CA GLN A 167 0.08 27.44 -6.36
C GLN A 167 -0.74 27.20 -5.07
N TYR A 168 -0.39 26.16 -4.32
CA TYR A 168 -1.10 25.82 -3.08
C TYR A 168 -0.85 26.86 -1.97
N VAL A 169 -1.93 27.38 -1.39
CA VAL A 169 -1.92 28.31 -0.26
C VAL A 169 -2.55 27.65 0.96
N PRO A 170 -1.93 27.76 2.15
CA PRO A 170 -2.46 27.17 3.38
C PRO A 170 -3.78 27.83 3.81
N ILE A 171 -4.63 27.03 4.47
CA ILE A 171 -5.85 27.48 5.14
C ILE A 171 -5.63 27.32 6.64
N ASP A 172 -5.58 28.43 7.37
CA ASP A 172 -5.33 28.40 8.81
C ASP A 172 -6.63 28.25 9.64
N ASN A 173 -7.74 28.81 9.16
CA ASN A 173 -9.01 28.84 9.88
C ASN A 173 -9.97 27.71 9.45
N TYR A 174 -9.64 26.46 9.77
CA TYR A 174 -10.51 25.31 9.53
C TYR A 174 -10.89 24.60 10.83
N ARG A 175 -12.10 24.04 10.87
CA ARG A 175 -12.60 23.22 11.99
C ARG A 175 -13.01 21.84 11.49
N ILE A 176 -12.77 20.81 12.29
CA ILE A 176 -13.25 19.45 12.01
C ILE A 176 -14.37 19.14 12.99
N VAL A 177 -15.50 18.73 12.46
CA VAL A 177 -16.63 18.19 13.22
C VAL A 177 -16.56 16.67 13.12
N PRO A 178 -16.25 15.98 14.23
CA PRO A 178 -16.22 14.53 14.24
C PRO A 178 -17.64 13.97 14.07
N ALA A 179 -17.75 12.85 13.37
CA ALA A 179 -19.00 12.09 13.25
C ALA A 179 -18.92 10.77 14.05
N THR A 180 -20.02 10.01 14.10
CA THR A 180 -20.08 8.66 14.71
C THR A 180 -19.11 7.68 14.02
N ALA A 181 -18.73 6.59 14.70
CA ALA A 181 -17.93 5.54 14.09
C ALA A 181 -18.56 5.03 12.77
N GLY A 182 -17.74 4.79 11.75
CA GLY A 182 -18.21 4.34 10.43
C GLY A 182 -18.74 5.44 9.49
N THR A 183 -18.98 6.66 9.99
CA THR A 183 -19.42 7.78 9.14
C THR A 183 -18.32 8.81 8.90
N ALA A 184 -18.36 9.43 7.71
CA ALA A 184 -17.44 10.50 7.33
C ALA A 184 -17.63 11.73 8.22
N GLY A 185 -16.53 12.38 8.58
CA GLY A 185 -16.57 13.64 9.34
C GLY A 185 -16.91 14.81 8.43
N VAL A 186 -17.04 16.00 9.02
CA VAL A 186 -17.18 17.25 8.25
C VAL A 186 -15.99 18.15 8.53
N ILE A 187 -15.36 18.67 7.48
CA ILE A 187 -14.42 19.79 7.58
C ILE A 187 -15.14 21.08 7.20
N VAL A 188 -15.09 22.05 8.10
CA VAL A 188 -15.63 23.39 7.91
C VAL A 188 -14.47 24.29 7.48
N LEU A 189 -14.58 24.85 6.29
CA LEU A 189 -13.62 25.76 5.67
C LEU A 189 -14.23 27.17 5.59
N PRO A 190 -13.42 28.23 5.52
CA PRO A 190 -13.92 29.57 5.20
C PRO A 190 -14.52 29.56 3.78
N GLN A 191 -15.31 30.58 3.43
CA GLN A 191 -15.82 30.70 2.06
C GLN A 191 -14.63 30.90 1.10
N LEU A 192 -14.30 29.84 0.36
CA LEU A 192 -13.26 29.85 -0.66
C LEU A 192 -13.86 30.16 -2.04
N PRO A 193 -13.03 30.58 -3.01
CA PRO A 193 -13.43 30.59 -4.42
C PRO A 193 -13.91 29.22 -4.86
N THR A 194 -14.76 29.16 -5.88
CA THR A 194 -15.29 27.91 -6.41
C THR A 194 -14.26 27.15 -7.25
N SER A 195 -14.49 25.84 -7.41
CA SER A 195 -13.70 24.95 -8.26
C SER A 195 -12.22 24.86 -7.86
N ARG A 196 -11.94 24.94 -6.55
CA ARG A 196 -10.60 24.80 -5.99
C ARG A 196 -10.42 23.43 -5.37
N THR A 197 -9.33 22.76 -5.70
CA THR A 197 -8.93 21.51 -5.07
C THR A 197 -8.30 21.81 -3.72
N VAL A 198 -8.86 21.21 -2.68
CA VAL A 198 -8.32 21.28 -1.32
C VAL A 198 -7.43 20.06 -1.09
N ARG A 199 -6.21 20.29 -0.61
CA ARG A 199 -5.28 19.25 -0.18
C ARG A 199 -5.23 19.19 1.34
N ILE A 200 -5.46 18.00 1.89
CA ILE A 200 -5.40 17.74 3.33
C ILE A 200 -4.24 16.80 3.58
N TRP A 201 -3.25 17.27 4.33
CA TRP A 201 -2.15 16.46 4.85
C TRP A 201 -2.55 15.92 6.21
N TYR A 202 -2.50 14.61 6.39
CA TYR A 202 -2.83 13.98 7.66
C TYR A 202 -1.91 12.80 7.93
N MET A 203 -1.88 12.38 9.19
CA MET A 203 -1.20 11.15 9.60
C MET A 203 -2.23 10.04 9.60
N GLY A 204 -2.00 8.97 8.86
CA GLY A 204 -2.94 7.86 8.70
C GLY A 204 -2.22 6.52 8.61
N VAL A 205 -2.98 5.44 8.74
CA VAL A 205 -2.44 4.09 8.52
C VAL A 205 -2.35 3.84 7.01
N HIS A 206 -1.38 3.03 6.58
CA HIS A 206 -1.24 2.64 5.17
C HIS A 206 -2.54 2.02 4.62
N PRO A 207 -3.02 2.42 3.42
CA PRO A 207 -4.21 1.85 2.80
C PRO A 207 -4.06 0.36 2.49
N THR A 208 -5.11 -0.43 2.70
CA THR A 208 -5.06 -1.88 2.40
C THR A 208 -4.73 -2.15 0.94
N LEU A 209 -3.72 -2.98 0.70
CA LEU A 209 -3.35 -3.54 -0.58
C LEU A 209 -4.30 -4.71 -0.91
N THR A 210 -5.16 -4.53 -1.90
CA THR A 210 -6.16 -5.53 -2.31
C THR A 210 -5.93 -6.09 -3.71
N ALA A 211 -5.22 -5.33 -4.56
CA ALA A 211 -4.88 -5.71 -5.92
C ALA A 211 -3.35 -5.79 -6.08
N TYR A 212 -2.89 -6.57 -7.07
CA TYR A 212 -1.47 -6.68 -7.40
C TYR A 212 -0.82 -5.33 -7.73
N SER A 213 -1.60 -4.42 -8.32
CA SER A 213 -1.23 -3.05 -8.68
C SER A 213 -1.47 -2.03 -7.56
N SER A 214 -1.94 -2.45 -6.39
CA SER A 214 -2.09 -1.54 -5.24
C SER A 214 -0.72 -0.97 -4.85
N ALA A 215 -0.62 0.35 -4.82
CA ALA A 215 0.61 1.05 -4.52
C ALA A 215 0.94 1.04 -3.03
N VAL A 216 2.19 0.73 -2.70
CA VAL A 216 2.76 1.02 -1.39
C VAL A 216 3.01 2.53 -1.30
N ALA A 217 2.77 3.13 -0.14
CA ALA A 217 2.95 4.57 0.00
C ALA A 217 4.43 4.92 -0.22
N GLU A 218 4.71 5.89 -1.10
CA GLU A 218 6.07 6.26 -1.53
C GLU A 218 6.96 6.77 -0.39
N VAL A 219 6.36 7.13 0.74
CA VAL A 219 7.08 7.54 1.96
C VAL A 219 7.76 6.35 2.65
N ILE A 220 7.32 5.13 2.35
CA ILE A 220 7.91 3.90 2.86
C ILE A 220 8.91 3.40 1.83
N ASP A 221 10.17 3.29 2.24
CA ASP A 221 11.21 2.75 1.37
C ASP A 221 10.92 1.26 1.04
N PRO A 222 11.09 0.84 -0.24
CA PRO A 222 10.90 -0.56 -0.65
C PRO A 222 11.69 -1.57 0.18
N GLU A 223 12.91 -1.21 0.60
CA GLU A 223 13.79 -2.06 1.40
C GLU A 223 13.20 -2.30 2.79
N LEU A 224 12.69 -1.23 3.42
CA LEU A 224 12.04 -1.30 4.72
C LEU A 224 10.75 -2.13 4.64
N ALA A 225 9.92 -1.89 3.63
CA ALA A 225 8.67 -2.64 3.43
C ALA A 225 8.96 -4.15 3.25
N THR A 226 9.96 -4.47 2.44
CA THR A 226 10.36 -5.86 2.17
C THR A 226 10.94 -6.52 3.41
N ALA A 227 11.85 -5.86 4.13
CA ALA A 227 12.45 -6.42 5.34
C ALA A 227 11.40 -6.74 6.41
N LEU A 228 10.41 -5.87 6.59
CA LEU A 228 9.29 -6.08 7.52
C LEU A 228 8.40 -7.25 7.11
N LEU A 229 8.07 -7.36 5.81
CA LEU A 229 7.26 -8.48 5.33
C LEU A 229 7.98 -9.82 5.51
N VAL A 230 9.28 -9.87 5.20
CA VAL A 230 10.09 -11.09 5.37
C VAL A 230 10.17 -11.49 6.85
N GLU A 231 10.36 -10.53 7.76
CA GLU A 231 10.35 -10.80 9.20
C GLU A 231 9.01 -11.41 9.65
N LYS A 232 7.90 -10.82 9.23
CA LYS A 232 6.56 -11.29 9.60
C LYS A 232 6.22 -12.64 8.97
N ALA A 233 6.67 -12.89 7.75
CA ALA A 233 6.52 -14.18 7.09
C ALA A 233 7.30 -15.28 7.84
N LEU A 234 8.54 -15.00 8.25
CA LEU A 234 9.33 -15.93 9.05
C LEU A 234 8.70 -16.18 10.43
N GLU A 235 8.20 -15.14 11.10
CA GLU A 235 7.45 -15.28 12.36
C GLU A 235 6.23 -16.21 12.18
N TRP A 236 5.44 -15.99 11.13
CA TRP A 236 4.27 -16.79 10.84
C TRP A 236 4.63 -18.26 10.58
N GLN A 237 5.64 -18.52 9.77
CA GLN A 237 6.09 -19.89 9.46
C GLN A 237 6.67 -20.59 10.68
N ASN A 238 7.48 -19.89 11.47
CA ASN A 238 8.02 -20.43 12.72
C ASN A 238 6.92 -20.77 13.73
N SER A 239 5.90 -19.91 13.84
CA SER A 239 4.73 -20.16 14.68
C SER A 239 3.94 -21.38 14.22
N ARG A 240 3.79 -21.57 12.90
CA ARG A 240 3.14 -22.76 12.30
C ARG A 240 3.88 -24.05 12.64
N LEU A 241 5.21 -24.01 12.70
CA LEU A 241 6.07 -25.14 13.06
C LEU A 241 6.33 -25.26 14.57
N GLN A 242 5.65 -24.46 15.39
CA GLN A 242 5.79 -24.44 16.86
C GLN A 242 7.22 -24.20 17.35
N GLY A 243 8.06 -23.51 16.57
CA GLY A 243 9.45 -23.28 16.94
C GLY A 243 10.36 -24.51 16.80
N GLY A 244 9.93 -25.56 16.12
CA GLY A 244 10.68 -26.82 16.02
C GLY A 244 11.88 -26.81 15.07
N ASP A 245 12.08 -25.74 14.30
CA ASP A 245 13.16 -25.61 13.31
C ASP A 245 14.16 -24.51 13.73
N ASP A 246 15.31 -24.94 14.25
CA ASP A 246 16.41 -24.07 14.69
C ASP A 246 16.94 -23.19 13.56
N PHE A 247 16.93 -23.67 12.31
CA PHE A 247 17.41 -22.91 11.17
C PHE A 247 16.48 -21.73 10.85
N LEU A 248 15.16 -21.96 10.87
CA LEU A 248 14.17 -20.89 10.69
C LEU A 248 14.20 -19.90 11.84
N LEU A 249 14.41 -20.37 13.07
CA LEU A 249 14.55 -19.49 14.24
C LEU A 249 15.78 -18.59 14.12
N GLN A 250 16.93 -19.13 13.72
CA GLN A 250 18.14 -18.35 13.49
C GLN A 250 17.92 -17.31 12.39
N ARG A 251 17.36 -17.73 11.25
CA ARG A 251 17.06 -16.82 10.14
C ARG A 251 16.09 -15.71 10.54
N TRP A 252 15.11 -16.00 11.41
CA TRP A 252 14.20 -14.99 11.94
C TRP A 252 14.93 -13.97 12.82
N ASN A 253 15.87 -14.41 13.66
CA ASN A 253 16.67 -13.51 14.49
C ASN A 253 17.57 -12.60 13.65
N ASP A 254 18.22 -13.14 12.62
CA ASP A 254 19.02 -12.34 11.67
C ASP A 254 18.13 -11.30 10.96
N GLN A 255 16.93 -11.70 10.56
CA GLN A 255 15.98 -10.80 9.91
C GLN A 255 15.48 -9.68 10.84
N LYS A 256 15.28 -9.96 12.13
CA LYS A 256 14.94 -8.91 13.11
C LYS A 256 16.02 -7.84 13.17
N GLN A 257 17.29 -8.24 13.14
CA GLN A 257 18.40 -7.28 13.11
C GLN A 257 18.34 -6.44 11.83
N GLN A 258 18.12 -7.05 10.67
CA GLN A 258 17.97 -6.32 9.40
C GLN A 258 16.80 -5.32 9.43
N VAL A 259 15.68 -5.65 10.09
CA VAL A 259 14.56 -4.71 10.27
C VAL A 259 14.97 -3.52 11.14
N VAL A 260 15.74 -3.73 12.20
CA VAL A 260 16.26 -2.63 13.03
C VAL A 260 17.17 -1.72 12.22
N GLU A 261 18.08 -2.31 11.44
CA GLU A 261 18.99 -1.57 10.55
C GLU A 261 18.22 -0.81 9.46
N ALA A 262 17.25 -1.45 8.80
CA ALA A 262 16.41 -0.81 7.79
C ALA A 262 15.59 0.35 8.37
N ARG A 263 15.05 0.22 9.58
CA ARG A 263 14.34 1.32 10.26
C ARG A 263 15.24 2.50 10.59
N ALA A 264 16.50 2.24 10.92
CA ALA A 264 17.49 3.28 11.19
C ALA A 264 17.93 3.99 9.90
N ASN A 265 18.15 3.22 8.82
CA ASN A 265 18.60 3.74 7.53
C ASN A 265 17.49 4.47 6.76
N PHE A 266 16.25 4.01 6.87
CA PHE A 266 15.10 4.53 6.13
C PHE A 266 14.01 5.05 7.07
N PRO A 267 14.27 6.14 7.83
CA PRO A 267 13.27 6.72 8.70
C PRO A 267 12.12 7.31 7.87
N ILE A 268 10.88 6.96 8.23
CA ILE A 268 9.67 7.50 7.61
C ILE A 268 9.65 9.02 7.82
N TRP A 269 9.71 9.76 6.71
CA TRP A 269 9.61 11.21 6.74
C TRP A 269 8.27 11.64 7.32
N LYS A 270 8.28 12.66 8.19
CA LYS A 270 7.08 13.26 8.78
C LYS A 270 7.02 14.74 8.41
N PRO A 271 5.89 15.25 7.89
CA PRO A 271 5.73 16.66 7.62
C PRO A 271 5.82 17.44 8.93
N LYS A 272 6.50 18.60 8.90
CA LYS A 272 6.49 19.52 10.04
C LYS A 272 5.06 20.04 10.24
N ARG A 273 4.53 19.91 11.45
CA ARG A 273 3.28 20.56 11.84
C ARG A 273 3.48 22.07 11.80
N ARG A 274 2.57 22.79 11.15
CA ARG A 274 2.52 24.25 11.27
C ARG A 274 1.75 24.60 12.53
N PRO A 275 2.32 25.43 13.43
CA PRO A 275 1.57 25.92 14.57
C PRO A 275 0.41 26.76 14.05
N ARG A 276 -0.78 26.59 14.63
CA ARG A 276 -1.87 27.53 14.41
C ARG A 276 -1.50 28.80 15.15
N LEU A 277 -1.50 29.93 14.43
CA LEU A 277 -1.39 31.22 15.08
C LEU A 277 -2.62 31.39 15.97
N LEU A 278 -2.41 31.37 17.28
CA LEU A 278 -3.42 31.76 18.26
C LEU A 278 -3.56 33.27 18.12
N VAL A 279 -4.60 33.73 17.42
CA VAL A 279 -5.00 35.14 17.48
C VAL A 279 -5.73 35.31 18.81
N VAL A 280 -5.02 35.83 19.81
CA VAL A 280 -5.62 36.25 21.09
C VAL A 280 -6.25 37.62 20.85
N ASP A 281 -7.45 37.64 20.31
CA ASP A 281 -8.31 38.81 20.36
C ASP A 281 -9.10 38.77 21.68
N ASP A 282 -8.45 39.18 22.76
CA ASP A 282 -9.11 39.50 24.04
C ASP A 282 -9.10 41.02 24.21
N TYR A 283 -9.89 41.71 23.39
CA TYR A 283 -10.48 42.96 23.85
C TYR A 283 -11.68 42.57 24.70
N ILE A 284 -11.46 42.51 26.01
CA ILE A 284 -12.54 42.62 27.00
C ILE A 284 -13.25 43.92 26.66
N ALA A 285 -14.44 43.83 26.06
CA ALA A 285 -15.36 44.95 26.01
C ALA A 285 -15.70 45.26 27.47
N GLU A 286 -15.07 46.28 28.02
CA GLU A 286 -15.64 46.98 29.16
C GLU A 286 -17.05 47.43 28.76
N ASP A 287 -18.01 47.07 29.62
CA ASP A 287 -19.17 47.87 30.04
C ASP A 287 -20.55 47.28 29.72
N GLU A 288 -21.18 46.71 30.76
CA GLU A 288 -22.63 46.76 31.01
C GLU A 288 -22.93 46.21 32.43
N PHE A 289 -22.41 46.88 33.46
CA PHE A 289 -22.98 46.79 34.81
C PHE A 289 -23.75 48.09 35.07
N THR A 290 -25.01 48.10 34.63
CA THR A 290 -25.98 49.13 34.99
C THR A 290 -26.16 49.17 36.52
N HIS A 291 -25.83 50.30 37.14
CA HIS A 291 -26.21 50.61 38.51
C HIS A 291 -27.70 50.91 38.62
N PRO A 292 -28.46 50.31 39.56
CA PRO A 292 -29.78 50.80 39.91
C PRO A 292 -29.68 51.91 40.96
N THR A 293 -30.30 53.06 40.67
CA THR A 293 -30.69 54.11 41.63
C THR A 293 -31.94 53.73 42.40
#